data_AF-A0A1Y6CHF0-F1
#
_entry.id   AF-A0A1Y6CHF0-F1
#
_cell.length_a   1.000
_cell.length_b   1.000
_cell.length_c   1.000
_cell.angle_alpha   90.00
_cell.angle_beta   90.00
_cell.angle_gamma   90.00
#
_symmetry.space_group_name_H-M   'P 1'
#
loop_
_entity.id
_entity.type
_entity.pdbx_description
1 polymer ?
#
loop_
_entity_poly.entity_id
_entity_poly.type
_entity_poly.pdbx_seq_one_letter_code
_entity_poly.pdbx_strand_id
1 'polypeptide(L)'
;MHLVWKRPDGFHEALPSDYEVVDLGNNFKLWLHKKDKDQYPFRIAGGWEEKEGTVRLNNLVNLLASNRDAWLAHLKHTYDHTMKSDKGKYIDDLLSWLNELKDCPKGDTWETEIMTQAVTQTWQRVSEVKDDFIG
;
A
#
# COMPACT_ATOMS: atom_id res chain seq x y z
N MET A 1 -7.35 -13.24 -5.90
CA MET A 1 -6.27 -12.37 -5.41
C MET A 1 -6.26 -12.44 -3.89
N HIS A 2 -5.11 -12.64 -3.26
CA HIS A 2 -4.94 -12.71 -1.81
C HIS A 2 -3.82 -11.76 -1.41
N LEU A 3 -4.03 -11.03 -0.32
CA LEU A 3 -3.00 -10.22 0.30
C LEU A 3 -2.25 -11.07 1.34
N VAL A 4 -0.93 -11.15 1.20
CA VAL A 4 -0.06 -11.96 2.04
C VAL A 4 1.01 -11.08 2.67
N TRP A 5 1.22 -11.25 3.97
CA TRP A 5 2.24 -10.54 4.72
C TRP A 5 3.62 -11.08 4.33
N LYS A 6 4.53 -10.20 3.90
CA LYS A 6 5.94 -10.56 3.78
C LYS A 6 6.64 -10.25 5.10
N ARG A 7 6.90 -11.33 5.82
CA ARG A 7 7.54 -11.37 7.12
C ARG A 7 8.88 -10.60 7.12
N PRO A 8 9.10 -9.60 8.00
CA PRO A 8 10.38 -8.88 8.07
C PRO A 8 11.55 -9.77 8.51
N ASP A 9 11.27 -10.89 9.18
CA ASP A 9 12.23 -11.94 9.57
C ASP A 9 12.79 -12.73 8.38
N GLY A 10 12.23 -12.57 7.17
CA GLY A 10 12.74 -13.17 5.94
C GLY A 10 13.97 -12.47 5.35
N PHE A 11 14.41 -11.35 5.92
CA PHE A 11 15.64 -10.70 5.52
C PHE A 11 16.83 -11.31 6.25
N HIS A 12 17.62 -12.10 5.54
CA HIS A 12 19.02 -12.28 5.95
C HIS A 12 19.67 -10.88 5.96
N GLU A 13 20.14 -10.43 7.13
CA GLU A 13 20.93 -9.19 7.35
C GLU A 13 20.18 -7.86 7.53
N ALA A 14 18.84 -7.78 7.49
CA ALA A 14 18.16 -6.50 7.78
C ALA A 14 18.21 -6.17 9.28
N LEU A 15 18.59 -4.94 9.59
CA LEU A 15 18.67 -4.41 10.94
C LEU A 15 17.42 -3.56 11.26
N PRO A 16 17.04 -3.39 12.53
CA PRO A 16 15.96 -2.47 12.90
C PRO A 16 16.12 -1.05 12.33
N SER A 17 17.38 -0.60 12.14
CA SER A 17 17.70 0.68 11.52
C SER A 17 17.31 0.80 10.04
N ASP A 18 17.11 -0.33 9.35
CA ASP A 18 16.68 -0.35 7.94
C ASP A 18 15.18 -0.06 7.78
N TYR A 19 14.44 0.01 8.88
CA TYR A 19 13.00 0.25 8.88
C TYR A 19 12.64 1.62 9.43
N GLU A 20 11.55 2.15 8.90
CA GLU A 20 10.76 3.21 9.51
C GLU A 20 9.49 2.59 10.10
N VAL A 21 9.07 3.05 11.28
CA VAL A 21 7.90 2.49 11.95
C VAL A 21 6.75 3.47 11.84
N VAL A 22 5.66 3.02 11.22
CA VAL A 22 4.42 3.78 11.06
C VAL A 22 3.36 3.24 12.02
N ASP A 23 2.71 4.14 12.74
CA ASP A 23 1.54 3.80 13.54
C ASP A 23 0.32 3.67 12.63
N LEU A 24 -0.33 2.52 12.66
CA LEU A 24 -1.54 2.26 11.88
C LEU A 24 -2.83 2.51 12.68
N GLY A 25 -2.74 2.89 13.95
CA GLY A 25 -3.83 2.92 14.90
C GLY A 25 -4.11 1.53 15.51
N ASN A 26 -5.02 1.48 16.50
CA ASN A 26 -5.43 0.25 17.18
C ASN A 26 -4.27 -0.59 17.75
N ASN A 27 -3.20 0.08 18.19
CA ASN A 27 -1.95 -0.53 18.68
C ASN A 27 -1.15 -1.33 17.63
N PHE A 28 -1.50 -1.23 16.35
CA PHE A 28 -0.74 -1.85 15.28
C PHE A 28 0.36 -0.92 14.75
N LYS A 29 1.55 -1.47 14.57
CA LYS A 29 2.69 -0.77 13.98
C LYS A 29 3.17 -1.52 12.76
N LEU A 30 3.50 -0.77 11.70
CA LEU A 30 4.04 -1.32 10.46
C LEU A 30 5.48 -0.88 10.28
N TRP A 31 6.34 -1.84 9.97
CA TRP A 31 7.75 -1.61 9.71
C TRP A 31 7.95 -1.54 8.20
N LEU A 32 8.25 -0.35 7.71
CA LEU A 32 8.45 -0.06 6.29
C LEU A 32 9.94 -0.05 5.97
N HIS A 33 10.35 -0.84 4.99
CA HIS A 33 11.76 -0.96 4.64
C HIS A 33 12.21 0.28 3.87
N LYS A 34 13.29 0.94 4.31
CA LYS A 34 13.73 2.23 3.75
C LYS A 34 14.23 2.14 2.30
N LYS A 35 14.78 0.98 1.89
CA LYS A 35 15.35 0.74 0.54
C LYS A 35 14.44 -0.08 -0.39
N ASP A 36 14.09 -1.30 -0.01
CA ASP A 36 13.20 -2.18 -0.80
C ASP A 36 11.70 -1.86 -0.62
N LYS A 37 11.25 -0.78 -1.28
CA LYS A 37 9.87 -0.27 -1.20
C LYS A 37 8.90 -0.93 -2.16
N ASP A 38 9.40 -1.62 -3.18
CA ASP A 38 8.57 -2.27 -4.20
C ASP A 38 8.10 -3.65 -3.76
N GLN A 39 8.91 -4.35 -2.98
CA GLN A 39 8.64 -5.74 -2.63
C GLN A 39 8.07 -5.91 -1.22
N TYR A 40 8.04 -4.87 -0.38
CA TYR A 40 7.65 -4.95 1.03
C TYR A 40 6.70 -3.84 1.47
N PRO A 41 5.83 -4.09 2.46
CA PRO A 41 5.78 -5.28 3.33
C PRO A 41 4.84 -6.40 2.88
N PHE A 42 4.19 -6.27 1.71
CA PHE A 42 3.16 -7.20 1.29
C PHE A 42 3.47 -7.91 -0.03
N ARG A 43 2.74 -9.00 -0.27
CA ARG A 43 2.65 -9.70 -1.54
C ARG A 43 1.18 -9.85 -1.92
N ILE A 44 0.86 -9.58 -3.18
CA ILE A 44 -0.38 -10.03 -3.80
C ILE A 44 -0.12 -11.42 -4.43
N ALA A 45 -0.95 -12.40 -4.09
CA ALA A 45 -0.88 -13.78 -4.57
C ALA A 45 -2.20 -14.21 -5.27
N GLY A 46 -2.13 -15.13 -6.22
CA GLY A 46 -3.28 -15.73 -6.91
C GLY A 46 -3.62 -15.11 -8.27
N GLY A 47 -2.64 -14.85 -9.14
CA GLY A 47 -2.89 -14.39 -10.52
C GLY A 47 -1.65 -14.07 -11.36
N TRP A 48 -1.88 -13.58 -12.58
CA TRP A 48 -0.85 -13.18 -13.55
C TRP A 48 -0.30 -11.77 -13.29
N GLU A 49 -1.08 -10.89 -12.65
CA GLU A 49 -0.70 -9.52 -12.28
C GLU A 49 -0.09 -9.40 -10.87
N GLU A 50 0.30 -10.51 -10.24
CA GLU A 50 0.83 -10.55 -8.86
C GLU A 50 1.97 -9.56 -8.62
N LYS A 51 2.93 -9.49 -9.56
CA LYS A 51 4.11 -8.65 -9.42
C LYS A 51 3.76 -7.17 -9.46
N GLU A 52 2.96 -6.75 -10.44
CA GLU A 52 2.56 -5.35 -10.61
C GLU A 52 1.66 -4.88 -9.47
N GLY A 53 0.68 -5.69 -9.09
CA GLY A 53 -0.18 -5.39 -7.94
C GLY A 53 0.62 -5.30 -6.63
N THR A 54 1.60 -6.18 -6.43
CA THR A 54 2.49 -6.12 -5.26
C THR A 54 3.27 -4.81 -5.22
N VAL A 55 3.91 -4.44 -6.33
CA VAL A 55 4.68 -3.19 -6.44
C VAL A 55 3.79 -1.98 -6.22
N ARG A 56 2.59 -1.98 -6.82
CA ARG A 56 1.62 -0.89 -6.65
C ARG A 56 1.17 -0.74 -5.19
N LEU A 57 0.81 -1.83 -4.54
CA LEU A 57 0.34 -1.81 -3.15
C LEU A 57 1.45 -1.33 -2.22
N ASN A 58 2.65 -1.88 -2.36
CA ASN A 58 3.77 -1.53 -1.51
C ASN A 58 4.17 -0.06 -1.71
N ASN A 59 4.17 0.45 -2.94
CA ASN A 59 4.44 1.87 -3.18
C ASN A 59 3.43 2.79 -2.47
N LEU A 60 2.15 2.44 -2.47
CA LEU A 60 1.12 3.19 -1.73
C LEU A 60 1.30 3.08 -0.22
N VAL A 61 1.51 1.86 0.30
CA VAL A 61 1.69 1.61 1.74
C VAL A 61 2.94 2.33 2.27
N ASN A 62 4.02 2.38 1.48
CA ASN A 62 5.24 3.09 1.84
C ASN A 62 5.05 4.62 1.95
N LEU A 63 4.00 5.19 1.34
CA LEU A 63 3.66 6.60 1.49
C LEU A 63 2.93 6.92 2.81
N LEU A 64 2.55 5.93 3.61
CA LEU A 64 1.90 6.18 4.91
C LEU A 64 2.80 6.99 5.88
N ALA A 65 4.12 6.89 5.73
CA ALA A 65 5.09 7.72 6.44
C ALA A 65 5.27 9.13 5.86
N SER A 66 4.69 9.41 4.69
CA SER A 66 4.91 10.62 3.91
C SER A 66 3.80 11.66 4.11
N ASN A 67 4.08 12.91 3.70
CA ASN A 67 3.13 14.01 3.77
C ASN A 67 2.15 14.03 2.57
N ARG A 68 1.15 14.90 2.64
CA ARG A 68 0.11 15.08 1.61
C ARG A 68 0.69 15.34 0.22
N ASP A 69 1.73 16.17 0.12
CA ASP A 69 2.34 16.54 -1.17
C ASP A 69 2.98 15.33 -1.86
N ALA A 70 3.63 14.44 -1.09
CA ALA A 70 4.21 13.21 -1.61
C ALA A 70 3.12 12.27 -2.16
N TRP A 71 1.97 12.18 -1.49
CA TRP A 71 0.81 11.43 -1.99
C TRP A 71 0.30 11.99 -3.31
N LEU A 72 0.08 13.30 -3.40
CA LEU A 72 -0.38 13.95 -4.62
C LEU A 72 0.61 13.79 -5.77
N ALA A 73 1.91 13.95 -5.50
CA ALA A 73 2.97 13.76 -6.48
C ALA A 73 3.00 12.32 -7.01
N HIS A 74 2.87 11.34 -6.12
CA HIS A 74 2.82 9.93 -6.52
C HIS A 74 1.59 9.61 -7.37
N LEU A 75 0.40 10.08 -6.97
CA LEU A 75 -0.84 9.85 -7.72
C LEU A 75 -0.79 10.50 -9.11
N LYS A 76 -0.26 11.73 -9.22
CA LYS A 76 -0.04 12.40 -10.50
C LYS A 76 0.92 11.61 -11.39
N HIS A 77 2.09 11.27 -10.84
CA HIS A 77 3.09 10.50 -11.58
C HIS A 77 2.53 9.17 -12.09
N THR A 78 1.85 8.40 -11.23
CA THR A 78 1.26 7.12 -11.62
C THR A 78 0.14 7.29 -12.64
N TYR A 79 -0.72 8.30 -12.49
CA TYR A 79 -1.77 8.64 -13.45
C TYR A 79 -1.21 8.97 -14.84
N ASP A 80 -0.14 9.77 -14.92
CA ASP A 80 0.50 10.18 -16.18
C ASP A 80 1.05 8.99 -16.98
N HIS A 81 1.30 7.86 -16.31
CA HIS A 81 1.73 6.60 -16.92
C HIS A 81 0.57 5.64 -17.22
N THR A 82 -0.67 6.03 -16.94
CA THR A 82 -1.86 5.26 -17.33
C THR A 82 -2.41 5.75 -18.68
N MET A 83 -3.13 4.88 -19.37
CA MET A 83 -3.91 5.26 -20.56
C MET A 83 -5.27 5.90 -20.22
N LYS A 84 -5.55 6.19 -18.94
CA LYS A 84 -6.84 6.74 -18.53
C LYS A 84 -6.89 8.24 -18.85
N SER A 85 -8.01 8.67 -19.40
CA SER A 85 -8.28 10.09 -19.73
C SER A 85 -8.97 10.86 -18.60
N ASP A 86 -9.36 10.17 -17.53
CA ASP A 86 -10.15 10.71 -16.43
C ASP A 86 -9.50 10.37 -15.09
N LYS A 87 -9.04 11.42 -14.38
CA LYS A 87 -8.47 11.33 -13.03
C LYS A 87 -9.46 10.80 -12.00
N GLY A 88 -10.74 11.18 -12.10
CA GLY A 88 -11.80 10.72 -11.21
C GLY A 88 -12.01 9.22 -11.33
N LYS A 89 -12.08 8.72 -12.57
CA LYS A 89 -12.14 7.27 -12.81
C LYS A 89 -10.90 6.54 -12.32
N TYR A 90 -9.71 7.10 -12.53
CA TYR A 90 -8.46 6.52 -12.01
C TYR A 90 -8.47 6.35 -10.49
N ILE A 91 -8.85 7.39 -9.75
CA ILE A 91 -8.83 7.37 -8.29
C ILE A 91 -9.95 6.49 -7.72
N ASP A 92 -11.12 6.45 -8.35
CA ASP A 92 -12.21 5.57 -7.95
C ASP A 92 -11.86 4.09 -8.17
N ASP A 93 -11.24 3.76 -9.32
CA ASP A 93 -10.74 2.41 -9.58
C ASP A 93 -9.66 2.00 -8.56
N LEU A 94 -8.79 2.94 -8.16
CA LEU A 94 -7.77 2.70 -7.13
C LEU A 94 -8.41 2.43 -5.75
N LEU A 95 -9.41 3.23 -5.37
CA LEU A 95 -10.14 3.06 -4.11
C LEU A 95 -10.94 1.75 -4.07
N SER A 96 -11.56 1.36 -5.20
CA SER A 96 -12.24 0.07 -5.33
C SER A 96 -11.26 -1.09 -5.14
N TRP A 97 -10.12 -1.05 -5.85
CA TRP A 97 -9.10 -2.07 -5.75
C TRP A 97 -8.52 -2.21 -4.32
N LEU A 98 -8.25 -1.09 -3.65
CA LEU A 98 -7.84 -1.10 -2.25
C LEU A 98 -8.93 -1.65 -1.33
N ASN A 99 -10.21 -1.41 -1.62
CA ASN A 99 -11.31 -1.97 -0.84
C ASN A 99 -11.42 -3.49 -1.00
N GLU A 100 -11.32 -4.01 -2.22
CA GLU A 100 -11.30 -5.45 -2.51
C GLU A 100 -10.14 -6.17 -1.81
N LEU A 101 -8.97 -5.51 -1.71
CA LEU A 101 -7.81 -6.06 -1.02
C LEU A 101 -8.02 -6.25 0.49
N LYS A 102 -8.87 -5.44 1.13
CA LYS A 102 -9.17 -5.56 2.56
C LYS A 102 -9.90 -6.86 2.91
N ASP A 103 -10.64 -7.41 1.94
CA ASP A 103 -11.51 -8.57 2.14
C ASP A 103 -10.81 -9.90 1.83
N CYS A 104 -9.57 -9.86 1.34
CA CYS A 104 -8.82 -11.07 0.97
C CYS A 104 -7.44 -11.26 1.63
N PRO A 105 -7.19 -10.84 2.90
CA PRO A 105 -5.95 -11.16 3.59
C PRO A 105 -5.85 -12.67 3.88
N LYS A 106 -4.63 -13.22 3.79
CA LYS A 106 -4.33 -14.61 4.09
C LYS A 106 -3.10 -14.70 4.99
N GLY A 107 -3.28 -15.28 6.18
CA GLY A 107 -2.27 -15.43 7.20
C GLY A 107 -2.90 -15.83 8.54
N ASP A 108 -2.11 -15.78 9.61
CA ASP A 108 -2.61 -15.89 10.97
C ASP A 108 -3.45 -14.66 11.35
N THR A 109 -4.27 -14.76 12.40
CA THR A 109 -5.19 -13.68 12.83
C THR A 109 -4.51 -12.32 12.91
N TRP A 110 -3.38 -12.22 13.62
CA TRP A 110 -2.66 -10.96 13.77
C TRP A 110 -2.07 -10.45 12.43
N GLU A 111 -1.62 -11.35 11.54
CA GLU A 111 -1.12 -10.97 10.22
C GLU A 111 -2.25 -10.37 9.39
N THR A 112 -3.44 -11.00 9.42
CA THR A 112 -4.63 -10.50 8.72
C THR A 112 -5.10 -9.15 9.26
N GLU A 113 -5.08 -8.95 10.57
CA GLU A 113 -5.47 -7.68 11.20
C GLU A 113 -4.56 -6.53 10.78
N ILE A 114 -3.24 -6.72 10.83
CA ILE A 114 -2.31 -5.65 10.43
C ILE A 114 -2.40 -5.38 8.93
N MET A 115 -2.56 -6.40 8.08
CA MET A 115 -2.79 -6.21 6.64
C MET A 115 -4.04 -5.39 6.38
N THR A 116 -5.17 -5.77 7.00
CA THR A 116 -6.44 -5.05 6.86
C THR A 116 -6.31 -3.60 7.35
N GLN A 117 -5.61 -3.37 8.47
CA GLN A 117 -5.39 -2.02 8.99
C GLN A 117 -4.51 -1.19 8.04
N ALA A 118 -3.41 -1.75 7.51
CA ALA A 118 -2.53 -1.05 6.59
C ALA A 118 -3.25 -0.64 5.29
N VAL A 119 -4.04 -1.54 4.71
CA VAL A 119 -4.84 -1.24 3.51
C VAL A 119 -5.95 -0.24 3.84
N THR A 120 -6.54 -0.29 5.04
CA THR A 120 -7.53 0.69 5.49
C THR A 120 -6.93 2.09 5.62
N GLN A 121 -5.77 2.24 6.25
CA GLN A 121 -5.07 3.51 6.34
C GLN A 121 -4.68 4.03 4.96
N THR A 122 -4.19 3.15 4.07
CA THR A 122 -3.85 3.50 2.69
C THR A 122 -5.08 4.04 1.94
N TRP A 123 -6.21 3.33 2.03
CA TRP A 123 -7.47 3.75 1.44
C TRP A 123 -7.95 5.11 1.99
N GLN A 124 -7.82 5.33 3.30
CA GLN A 124 -8.18 6.60 3.93
C GLN A 124 -7.31 7.74 3.40
N ARG A 125 -5.99 7.55 3.32
CA ARG A 125 -5.08 8.57 2.77
C ARG A 125 -5.39 8.91 1.32
N VAL A 126 -5.65 7.92 0.48
CA VAL A 126 -6.06 8.14 -0.92
C VAL A 126 -7.39 8.93 -0.98
N SER A 127 -8.34 8.62 -0.10
CA SER A 127 -9.62 9.33 -0.01
C SER A 127 -9.46 10.78 0.43
N GLU A 128 -8.59 11.05 1.40
CA GLU A 128 -8.30 12.40 1.92
C GLU A 128 -7.67 13.32 0.86
N VAL A 129 -6.93 12.77 -0.09
CA VAL A 129 -6.24 13.53 -1.16
C VAL A 129 -6.99 13.51 -2.50
N LYS A 130 -8.14 12.81 -2.56
CA LYS A 130 -8.90 12.59 -3.79
C LYS A 130 -9.28 13.90 -4.48
N ASP A 131 -9.89 14.83 -3.76
CA ASP A 131 -10.41 16.07 -4.34
C ASP A 131 -9.29 16.96 -4.88
N ASP A 132 -8.19 17.08 -4.14
CA ASP A 132 -6.98 17.82 -4.56
C ASP A 132 -6.26 17.18 -5.74
N PHE A 133 -6.36 15.85 -5.89
CA PHE A 133 -5.80 15.14 -7.03
C PHE A 133 -6.61 15.38 -8.30
N ILE A 134 -7.95 15.35 -8.19
CA ILE A 134 -8.88 15.57 -9.30
C ILE A 134 -8.82 17.02 -9.78
N GLY A 135 -8.82 17.98 -8.83
CA GLY A 135 -8.64 19.42 -9.08
C GLY A 135 -7.38 19.77 -9.86
#